data_AF-A0A953WCX3-F1
#
_entry.id   AF-A0A953WCX3-F1
#
_cell.length_a   1.000
_cell.length_b   1.000
_cell.length_c   1.000
_cell.angle_alpha   90.00
_cell.angle_beta   90.00
_cell.angle_gamma   90.00
#
_symmetry.space_group_name_H-M   'P 1'
#
loop_
_entity.id
_entity.type
_entity.pdbx_description
1 polymer ?
#
loop_
_entity_poly.entity_id
_entity_poly.type
_entity_poly.pdbx_seq_one_letter_code
_entity_poly.pdbx_strand_id
1 'polypeptide(L)'
;EQRIAGAHLQPTFLMAGVDVVATYTLFNINRTKFEKLIHRIFGTAQLEIEIQDRFGNPVIPREWFLVPLSVIDEAVEKIRDGSITNYIYDPKQARLIRTSGQQAV
;
A
#
# COMPACT_ATOMS: atom_id res chain seq x y z
N GLU A 1 0.41 -9.26 19.25
CA GLU A 1 -0.21 -8.67 18.04
C GLU A 1 -1.74 -8.66 18.16
N GLN A 2 -2.36 -7.53 18.51
CA GLN A 2 -3.83 -7.43 18.57
C GLN A 2 -4.45 -6.92 17.25
N ARG A 3 -3.66 -6.31 16.36
CA ARG A 3 -4.16 -5.63 15.15
C ARG A 3 -4.72 -6.57 14.08
N ILE A 4 -4.22 -7.81 14.00
CA ILE A 4 -4.67 -8.83 13.03
C ILE A 4 -5.57 -9.90 13.70
N ALA A 5 -5.93 -9.71 14.96
CA ALA A 5 -6.78 -10.64 15.68
C ALA A 5 -8.15 -10.74 14.99
N GLY A 6 -8.57 -11.97 14.65
CA GLY A 6 -9.82 -12.19 13.94
C GLY A 6 -9.83 -11.67 12.51
N ALA A 7 -8.68 -11.56 11.83
CA ALA A 7 -8.59 -11.14 10.43
C ALA A 7 -9.52 -11.96 9.50
N HIS A 8 -9.62 -13.27 9.73
CA HIS A 8 -10.52 -14.17 9.00
C HIS A 8 -12.01 -13.83 9.14
N LEU A 9 -12.40 -12.97 10.08
CA LEU A 9 -13.78 -12.51 10.28
C LEU A 9 -14.01 -11.09 9.76
N GLN A 10 -12.96 -10.41 9.30
CA GLN A 10 -12.97 -9.00 8.95
C GLN A 10 -12.87 -8.82 7.43
N PRO A 11 -13.83 -8.12 6.81
CA PRO A 11 -13.78 -7.83 5.37
C PRO A 11 -12.53 -7.04 4.94
N THR A 12 -11.99 -6.18 5.81
CA THR A 12 -10.72 -5.46 5.57
C THR A 12 -9.54 -6.41 5.31
N PHE A 13 -9.58 -7.63 5.85
CA PHE A 13 -8.57 -8.66 5.65
C PHE A 13 -9.01 -9.74 4.66
N LEU A 14 -9.98 -9.42 3.79
CA LEU A 14 -10.58 -10.37 2.83
C LEU A 14 -11.18 -11.63 3.49
N MET A 15 -11.51 -11.54 4.78
CA MET A 15 -11.95 -12.68 5.59
C MET A 15 -10.98 -13.88 5.52
N ALA A 16 -9.68 -13.59 5.35
CA ALA A 16 -8.61 -14.57 5.30
C ALA A 16 -7.66 -14.45 6.50
N GLY A 17 -6.84 -15.48 6.70
CA GLY A 17 -5.69 -15.40 7.62
C GLY A 17 -4.69 -14.35 7.12
N VAL A 18 -3.93 -13.77 8.05
CA VAL A 18 -2.89 -12.77 7.74
C VAL A 18 -1.57 -13.26 8.27
N ASP A 19 -0.59 -13.35 7.38
CA ASP A 19 0.81 -13.62 7.71
C ASP A 19 1.62 -12.34 7.60
N VAL A 20 2.35 -11.99 8.66
CA VAL A 20 3.23 -10.83 8.66
C VAL A 20 4.54 -11.19 7.98
N VAL A 21 4.69 -10.77 6.73
CA VAL A 21 5.90 -11.06 5.92
C VAL A 21 7.02 -10.05 6.11
N ALA A 22 6.71 -8.83 6.57
CA ALA A 22 7.69 -7.78 6.83
C ALA A 22 7.16 -6.78 7.86
N THR A 23 8.06 -6.16 8.64
CA THR A 23 7.74 -5.08 9.59
C THR A 23 8.74 -3.95 9.44
N TYR A 24 8.25 -2.74 9.20
CA TYR A 24 9.07 -1.54 9.03
C TYR A 24 8.87 -0.61 10.22
N THR A 25 9.96 -0.28 10.91
CA THR A 25 9.92 0.66 12.03
C THR A 25 10.29 2.05 11.55
N LEU A 26 9.36 2.98 11.72
CA LEU A 26 9.50 4.36 11.28
C LEU A 26 9.36 5.29 12.49
N PHE A 27 10.36 6.14 12.72
CA PHE A 27 10.38 7.10 13.83
C PHE A 27 10.06 8.51 13.35
N ASN A 28 9.38 9.29 14.19
CA ASN A 28 9.07 10.71 13.94
C ASN A 28 8.26 10.98 12.65
N ILE A 29 7.40 10.04 12.24
CA ILE A 29 6.56 10.19 11.05
C ILE A 29 5.15 10.65 11.42
N ASN A 30 4.63 11.64 10.68
CA ASN A 30 3.23 12.01 10.74
C ASN A 30 2.38 10.93 10.03
N ARG A 31 1.57 10.20 10.82
CA ARG A 31 0.76 9.05 10.35
C ARG A 31 -0.14 9.40 9.16
N THR A 32 -0.84 10.53 9.22
CA THR A 32 -1.75 10.95 8.15
C THR A 32 -1.02 11.29 6.86
N LYS A 33 0.16 11.94 6.94
CA LYS A 33 0.98 12.20 5.75
C LYS A 33 1.52 10.91 5.14
N PHE A 34 1.92 9.96 5.99
CA PHE A 34 2.40 8.66 5.55
C PHE A 34 1.32 7.86 4.82
N GLU A 35 0.12 7.77 5.39
CA GLU A 35 -1.02 7.11 4.76
C GLU A 35 -1.33 7.70 3.38
N LYS A 36 -1.45 9.04 3.29
CA LYS A 36 -1.64 9.73 2.01
C LYS A 36 -0.55 9.43 0.98
N LEU A 37 0.69 9.26 1.45
CA LEU A 37 1.83 8.96 0.58
C LEU A 37 1.77 7.54 0.02
N ILE A 38 1.41 6.56 0.85
CA ILE A 38 1.19 5.17 0.42
C ILE A 38 0.06 5.11 -0.63
N HIS A 39 -1.08 5.74 -0.36
CA HIS A 39 -2.17 5.83 -1.34
C HIS A 39 -1.75 6.51 -2.64
N ARG A 40 -0.98 7.59 -2.56
CA ARG A 40 -0.50 8.30 -3.75
C ARG A 40 0.45 7.44 -4.59
N ILE A 41 1.37 6.72 -3.94
CA ILE A 41 2.38 5.92 -4.64
C ILE A 41 1.78 4.65 -5.23
N PHE A 42 1.01 3.89 -4.44
CA PHE A 42 0.49 2.59 -4.83
C PHE A 42 -0.94 2.60 -5.33
N GLY A 43 -1.60 3.76 -5.40
CA GLY A 43 -2.99 3.87 -5.86
C GLY A 43 -3.22 3.27 -7.25
N THR A 44 -2.22 3.31 -8.13
CA THR A 44 -2.27 2.65 -9.46
C THR A 44 -2.28 1.13 -9.40
N ALA A 45 -1.91 0.55 -8.26
CA ALA A 45 -1.86 -0.88 -7.99
C ALA A 45 -3.01 -1.34 -7.07
N GLN A 46 -3.98 -0.46 -6.78
CA GLN A 46 -5.10 -0.79 -5.92
C GLN A 46 -5.88 -1.96 -6.52
N LEU A 47 -6.16 -2.95 -5.69
CA LEU A 47 -6.89 -4.14 -6.08
C LEU A 47 -8.40 -3.82 -6.11
N GLU A 48 -9.00 -3.86 -7.28
CA GLU A 48 -10.45 -3.70 -7.46
C GLU A 48 -11.13 -5.06 -7.32
N ILE A 49 -11.57 -5.38 -6.10
CA ILE A 49 -12.32 -6.61 -5.80
C ILE A 49 -13.54 -6.31 -4.94
N GLU A 50 -14.61 -7.07 -5.19
CA GLU A 50 -15.81 -7.10 -4.35
C GLU A 50 -15.89 -8.46 -3.68
N ILE A 51 -16.11 -8.46 -2.36
CA ILE A 51 -16.31 -9.67 -1.56
C ILE A 51 -17.62 -9.55 -0.79
N GLN A 52 -18.21 -10.69 -0.41
CA GLN A 52 -19.34 -10.69 0.52
C GLN A 52 -18.84 -10.76 1.95
N ASP A 53 -19.45 -9.95 2.83
CA ASP A 53 -19.24 -10.10 4.27
C ASP A 53 -20.01 -11.31 4.84
N ARG A 54 -19.84 -11.57 6.14
CA ARG A 54 -20.54 -12.66 6.86
C ARG A 54 -22.08 -12.54 6.91
N PHE A 55 -22.64 -11.42 6.45
CA PHE A 55 -24.07 -11.17 6.37
C PHE A 55 -24.57 -11.12 4.91
N GLY A 56 -23.69 -11.38 3.93
CA GLY A 56 -24.01 -11.34 2.51
C GLY A 56 -23.98 -9.95 1.88
N ASN A 57 -23.51 -8.92 2.59
CA ASN A 57 -23.40 -7.57 2.01
C ASN A 57 -22.12 -7.47 1.17
N PRO A 58 -22.18 -6.86 -0.03
CA PRO A 58 -20.99 -6.59 -0.83
C PRO A 58 -20.10 -5.53 -0.15
N VAL A 59 -18.81 -5.79 -0.12
CA VAL A 59 -17.78 -4.90 0.44
C VAL A 59 -16.63 -4.79 -0.55
N ILE A 60 -16.17 -3.56 -0.79
CA ILE A 60 -15.03 -3.24 -1.65
C ILE A 60 -13.92 -2.66 -0.77
N PRO A 61 -12.89 -3.46 -0.40
CA PRO A 61 -11.82 -2.99 0.46
C PRO A 61 -10.83 -2.13 -0.35
N ARG A 62 -10.59 -0.90 0.10
CA ARG A 62 -9.75 0.08 -0.62
C ARG A 62 -8.27 0.04 -0.24
N GLU A 63 -7.90 -0.74 0.77
CA GLU A 63 -6.54 -0.76 1.33
C GLU A 63 -5.68 -1.92 0.80
N TRP A 64 -6.08 -2.54 -0.32
CA TRP A 64 -5.34 -3.64 -0.94
C TRP A 64 -4.61 -3.17 -2.18
N PHE A 65 -3.33 -3.50 -2.27
CA PHE A 65 -2.45 -3.12 -3.38
C PHE A 65 -1.64 -4.33 -3.84
N LEU A 66 -1.49 -4.50 -5.16
CA LEU A 66 -0.69 -5.56 -5.74
C LEU A 66 0.72 -5.05 -6.06
N VAL A 67 1.66 -5.24 -5.12
CA VAL A 67 3.00 -4.67 -5.18
C VAL A 67 4.04 -5.71 -4.69
N PRO A 68 5.16 -5.91 -5.41
CA PRO A 68 6.24 -6.78 -4.93
C PRO A 68 6.87 -6.26 -3.64
N LEU A 69 7.26 -7.18 -2.74
CA LEU A 69 7.89 -6.83 -1.47
C LEU A 69 9.13 -5.94 -1.64
N SER A 70 9.98 -6.25 -2.62
CA SER A 70 11.19 -5.46 -2.92
C SER A 70 10.89 -3.99 -3.28
N VAL A 71 9.72 -3.72 -3.87
CA VAL A 71 9.28 -2.37 -4.20
C VAL A 71 8.77 -1.65 -2.95
N ILE A 72 8.14 -2.38 -2.03
CA ILE A 72 7.75 -1.84 -0.72
C ILE A 72 9.00 -1.45 0.07
N ASP A 73 10.01 -2.32 0.10
CA ASP A 73 11.31 -2.03 0.72
C ASP A 73 11.93 -0.75 0.13
N GLU A 74 11.99 -0.65 -1.20
CA GLU A 74 12.52 0.53 -1.88
C GLU A 74 11.70 1.79 -1.55
N ALA A 75 10.38 1.70 -1.56
CA ALA A 75 9.50 2.82 -1.23
C ALA A 75 9.73 3.31 0.20
N VAL A 76 9.88 2.39 1.16
CA VAL A 76 10.16 2.72 2.56
C VAL A 76 11.47 3.49 2.68
N GLU A 77 12.54 3.05 2.03
CA GLU A 77 13.82 3.77 2.06
C GLU A 77 13.71 5.17 1.44
N LYS A 78 13.01 5.30 0.30
CA LYS A 78 12.76 6.62 -0.30
C LYS A 78 11.83 7.52 0.53
N ILE A 79 10.98 6.94 1.38
CA ILE A 79 10.16 7.71 2.34
C ILE A 79 11.05 8.26 3.45
N ARG A 80 12.03 7.47 3.91
CA ARG A 80 12.97 7.86 4.96
C ARG A 80 13.90 8.98 4.50
N ASP A 81 14.38 8.95 3.26
CA ASP A 81 15.23 9.99 2.69
C ASP A 81 14.44 11.18 2.07
N GLY A 82 13.12 11.06 1.97
CA GLY A 82 12.21 12.09 1.45
C GLY A 82 12.14 12.18 -0.08
N SER A 83 12.85 11.33 -0.82
CA SER A 83 12.93 11.37 -2.28
C SER A 83 11.73 10.74 -3.00
N ILE A 84 10.91 9.95 -2.29
CA ILE A 84 9.71 9.24 -2.79
C ILE A 84 8.72 10.15 -3.52
N THR A 85 8.72 11.46 -3.25
CA THR A 85 7.89 12.45 -3.95
C THR A 85 8.16 12.50 -5.45
N ASN A 86 9.39 12.15 -5.86
CA ASN A 86 9.86 12.13 -7.25
C ASN A 86 9.65 10.79 -7.94
N TYR A 87 8.88 9.87 -7.36
CA TYR A 87 8.64 8.55 -7.90
C TYR A 87 7.15 8.26 -7.99
N ILE A 88 6.79 7.42 -8.95
CA ILE A 88 5.48 6.79 -9.09
C ILE A 88 5.68 5.28 -9.24
N TYR A 89 4.73 4.49 -8.76
CA TYR A 89 4.72 3.07 -9.04
C TYR A 89 4.11 2.81 -10.42
N ASP A 90 4.82 2.03 -11.25
CA ASP A 90 4.30 1.50 -12.51
C ASP A 90 3.89 0.03 -12.31
N PRO A 91 2.58 -0.29 -12.28
CA PRO A 91 2.09 -1.65 -12.12
C PRO A 91 2.47 -2.58 -13.28
N LYS A 92 2.67 -2.05 -14.50
CA LYS A 92 3.04 -2.87 -15.67
C LYS A 92 4.48 -3.35 -15.58
N GLN A 93 5.35 -2.53 -15.01
CA GLN A 93 6.77 -2.83 -14.83
C GLN A 93 7.10 -3.32 -13.42
N ALA A 94 6.12 -3.30 -12.52
CA ALA A 94 6.24 -3.65 -11.11
C ALA A 94 7.44 -2.97 -10.41
N ARG A 95 7.62 -1.66 -10.64
CA ARG A 95 8.76 -0.89 -10.10
C ARG A 95 8.43 0.58 -9.87
N LEU A 96 9.20 1.23 -9.01
CA LEU A 96 9.19 2.69 -8.89
C LEU A 96 9.95 3.30 -10.06
N ILE A 97 9.29 4.20 -10.79
CA ILE A 97 9.91 5.00 -11.83
C ILE A 97 10.00 6.44 -11.38
N ARG A 98 11.13 7.09 -11.67
CA ARG A 98 11.29 8.51 -11.36
C ARG A 98 10.34 9.30 -12.25
N THR A 99 9.55 10.19 -11.66
CA THR A 99 8.80 11.19 -12.41
C THR A 99 9.81 12.16 -12.98
N SER A 100 10.19 11.97 -14.25
CA SER A 100 10.89 13.00 -15.00
C SER A 100 10.05 14.27 -14.89
N GLY A 101 10.56 15.31 -14.23
CA GLY A 101 9.96 16.63 -14.41
C GLY A 101 9.86 16.89 -15.91
N GLN A 102 8.73 17.45 -16.35
CA GLN A 102 8.67 18.12 -17.65
C GLN A 102 9.96 18.92 -17.83
N GLN A 103 10.83 18.48 -18.72
CA GLN A 103 11.83 19.35 -19.30
C GLN A 103 11.07 20.32 -20.20
N ALA A 104 11.18 21.60 -19.85
CA ALA A 104 11.12 22.78 -20.70
C ALA A 104 10.30 22.71 -22.01
N VAL A 105 9.28 23.58 -22.09
CA VAL A 105 9.03 24.40 -23.27
C VAL A 105 9.01 25.86 -22.86
#